data_AF-W9HK78-F1
#
_entry.id   AF-W9HK78-F1
#
_cell.length_a   1.000
_cell.length_b   1.000
_cell.length_c   1.000
_cell.angle_alpha   90.00
_cell.angle_beta   90.00
_cell.angle_gamma   90.00
#
_symmetry.space_group_name_H-M   'P 1'
#
loop_
_entity.id
_entity.type
_entity.pdbx_description
1 polymer ?
#
loop_
_entity_poly.entity_id
_entity_poly.type
_entity_poly.pdbx_seq_one_letter_code
_entity_poly.pdbx_strand_id
1 'polypeptide(L)'
;MNLGLSYGHCSHSPCPAGFQSPNLVRCGACQTVKYCGKPHQKADRPRHKVQCIPIKQTKDKVTEEEAKLRANPGDDTNGNPFDHSVGLFWFFKSTRPYMQARHDYISAILNVRTGEAVEIALKEALDLLRLCRGDNLGVRSQVPALYLRLGRDQEAYDFIKWYAVKGDSKYDWRGMSLPFLDLQGEDAFEAVIEKPYYYDISFKMALMLIKIRLMKDLESLQGFLQKKPNATGEERYDYV
;
A
#
# COMPACT_ATOMS: atom_id res chain seq x y z
N MET A 1 -5.31 -14.21 3.83
CA MET A 1 -4.40 -15.03 2.98
C MET A 1 -3.52 -14.12 2.13
N ASN A 2 -2.20 -14.09 2.34
CA ASN A 2 -1.29 -13.33 1.47
C ASN A 2 -1.30 -13.95 0.08
N LEU A 3 -1.36 -13.15 -0.99
CA LEU A 3 -1.51 -13.60 -2.38
C LEU A 3 -0.25 -14.30 -2.96
N GLY A 4 0.38 -15.19 -2.19
CA GLY A 4 1.64 -15.83 -2.58
C GLY A 4 2.83 -14.87 -2.64
N LEU A 5 2.72 -13.69 -2.02
CA LEU A 5 3.86 -12.79 -1.90
C LEU A 5 4.89 -13.40 -0.95
N SER A 6 6.13 -13.37 -1.41
CA SER A 6 7.27 -13.85 -0.65
C SER A 6 7.66 -12.77 0.39
N TYR A 7 7.81 -13.16 1.66
CA TYR A 7 8.23 -12.30 2.79
C TYR A 7 9.41 -12.91 3.54
N GLY A 8 10.39 -12.08 3.90
CA GLY A 8 11.52 -12.56 4.70
C GLY A 8 12.34 -13.60 3.95
N HIS A 9 12.49 -13.45 2.63
CA HIS A 9 13.31 -14.33 1.81
C HIS A 9 14.56 -13.64 1.30
N CYS A 10 15.61 -14.46 1.14
CA CYS A 10 16.75 -14.06 0.34
C CYS A 10 16.30 -13.91 -1.12
N SER A 11 16.65 -12.78 -1.73
CA SER A 11 16.29 -12.48 -3.12
C SER A 11 17.15 -13.23 -4.14
N HIS A 12 18.24 -13.86 -3.70
CA HIS A 12 19.01 -14.81 -4.51
C HIS A 12 18.34 -16.19 -4.48
N SER A 13 18.19 -16.82 -5.65
CA SER A 13 17.68 -18.19 -5.78
C SER A 13 18.66 -19.03 -6.62
N PRO A 14 19.01 -20.26 -6.21
CA PRO A 14 18.60 -20.92 -4.97
C PRO A 14 19.34 -20.37 -3.72
N CYS A 15 18.68 -20.42 -2.56
CA CYS A 15 19.29 -20.04 -1.27
C CYS A 15 19.18 -21.19 -0.26
N PRO A 16 20.30 -21.72 0.29
CA PRO A 16 20.26 -22.87 1.21
C PRO A 16 19.62 -22.57 2.57
N ALA A 17 19.63 -21.30 3.01
CA ALA A 17 19.03 -20.90 4.28
C ALA A 17 17.49 -21.03 4.29
N GLY A 18 16.87 -21.40 3.16
CA GLY A 18 15.45 -21.60 3.05
C GLY A 18 14.64 -20.30 3.16
N PHE A 19 13.33 -20.47 3.35
CA PHE A 19 12.36 -19.40 3.53
C PHE A 19 12.42 -18.88 4.98
N GLN A 20 12.29 -17.56 5.22
CA GLN A 20 12.11 -16.94 6.55
C GLN A 20 13.35 -16.85 7.47
N SER A 21 14.47 -16.30 6.98
CA SER A 21 15.55 -15.90 7.90
C SER A 21 15.24 -14.52 8.54
N PRO A 22 15.28 -14.38 9.88
CA PRO A 22 15.10 -13.08 10.52
C PRO A 22 16.31 -12.15 10.31
N ASN A 23 17.47 -12.70 9.95
CA ASN A 23 18.75 -11.98 9.86
C ASN A 23 19.08 -11.51 8.43
N LEU A 24 18.07 -11.25 7.60
CA LEU A 24 18.32 -10.79 6.24
C LEU A 24 18.69 -9.30 6.21
N VAL A 25 19.74 -8.99 5.46
CA VAL A 25 20.22 -7.63 5.25
C VAL A 25 19.60 -7.05 3.98
N ARG A 26 19.07 -5.83 4.08
CA ARG A 26 18.54 -5.11 2.92
C ARG A 26 19.67 -4.69 1.96
N CYS A 27 19.37 -4.65 0.67
CA CYS A 27 20.26 -4.06 -0.31
C CYS A 27 20.55 -2.59 0.05
N GLY A 28 21.83 -2.25 0.27
CA GLY A 28 22.26 -0.91 0.66
C GLY A 28 21.73 0.23 -0.22
N ALA A 29 21.59 -0.02 -1.52
CA ALA A 29 21.16 0.98 -2.50
C ALA A 29 19.62 1.14 -2.54
N CYS A 30 18.88 0.10 -2.93
CA CYS A 30 17.44 0.21 -3.14
C CYS A 30 16.62 0.07 -1.84
N GLN A 31 17.16 -0.61 -0.82
CA GLN A 31 16.50 -0.91 0.46
C GLN A 31 15.19 -1.72 0.36
N THR A 32 14.86 -2.26 -0.83
CA THR A 32 13.62 -3.00 -1.11
C THR A 32 13.81 -4.52 -1.03
N VAL A 33 14.93 -5.05 -1.53
CA VAL A 33 15.22 -6.49 -1.51
C VAL A 33 16.16 -6.86 -0.36
N LYS A 34 16.18 -8.14 0.00
CA LYS A 34 16.89 -8.68 1.17
C LYS A 34 17.76 -9.89 0.81
N TYR A 35 18.87 -10.08 1.53
CA TYR A 35 19.82 -11.17 1.32
C TYR A 35 20.34 -11.72 2.65
N CYS A 36 20.73 -12.99 2.69
CA CYS A 36 21.43 -13.58 3.84
C CYS A 36 22.79 -12.92 4.11
N GLY A 37 23.36 -12.26 3.10
CA GLY A 37 24.62 -11.54 3.23
C GLY A 37 25.18 -11.07 1.89
N LYS A 38 26.38 -10.48 1.93
CA LYS A 38 27.08 -9.95 0.76
C LYS A 38 27.27 -10.96 -0.39
N PRO A 39 27.54 -12.27 -0.15
CA PRO A 39 27.70 -13.23 -1.24
C PRO A 39 26.46 -13.35 -2.14
N HIS A 40 25.28 -13.54 -1.54
CA HIS A 40 24.02 -13.63 -2.28
C HIS A 40 23.65 -12.31 -2.96
N GLN A 41 23.93 -11.17 -2.33
CA GLN A 41 23.74 -9.88 -2.97
C GLN A 41 24.63 -9.71 -4.20
N LYS A 42 25.90 -10.12 -4.13
CA LYS A 42 26.84 -10.04 -5.27
C LYS A 42 26.41 -10.98 -6.40
N ALA A 43 25.98 -12.19 -6.06
CA ALA A 43 25.50 -13.18 -7.02
C ALA A 43 24.20 -12.74 -7.73
N ASP A 44 23.27 -12.12 -6.99
CA ASP A 44 22.00 -11.64 -7.55
C ASP A 44 22.11 -10.30 -8.29
N ARG A 45 23.21 -9.55 -8.10
CA ARG A 45 23.41 -8.21 -8.68
C ARG A 45 23.13 -8.12 -10.19
N PRO A 46 23.58 -9.04 -11.06
CA PRO A 46 23.33 -8.95 -12.50
C PRO A 46 21.84 -8.93 -12.85
N ARG A 47 21.01 -9.66 -12.08
CA ARG A 47 19.55 -9.74 -12.25
C ARG A 47 18.85 -8.57 -11.56
N HIS A 48 19.18 -8.33 -10.30
CA HIS A 48 18.52 -7.31 -9.49
C HIS A 48 18.85 -5.87 -9.92
N LYS A 49 20.01 -5.60 -10.55
CA LYS A 49 20.43 -4.22 -10.92
C LYS A 49 19.38 -3.45 -11.73
N VAL A 50 18.62 -4.14 -12.58
CA VAL A 50 17.59 -3.55 -13.46
C VAL A 50 16.47 -2.92 -12.63
N GLN A 51 16.13 -3.50 -11.47
CA GLN A 51 15.18 -2.93 -10.52
C GLN A 51 15.87 -2.01 -9.51
N CYS A 52 17.08 -2.38 -9.07
CA CYS A 52 17.83 -1.66 -8.04
C CYS A 52 18.12 -0.21 -8.43
N ILE A 53 18.59 0.02 -9.66
CA ILE A 53 19.03 1.32 -10.12
C ILE A 53 17.85 2.31 -10.17
N PRO A 54 16.71 2.01 -10.84
CA PRO A 54 15.55 2.89 -10.83
C PRO A 54 15.02 3.19 -9.42
N ILE A 55 14.96 2.19 -8.55
CA ILE A 55 14.50 2.38 -7.15
C ILE A 55 15.45 3.32 -6.40
N LYS A 56 16.76 3.15 -6.56
CA LYS A 56 17.73 4.05 -5.94
C LYS A 56 17.58 5.48 -6.47
N GLN A 57 17.53 5.64 -7.80
CA GLN A 57 17.44 6.96 -8.44
C GLN A 57 16.18 7.71 -8.02
N THR A 58 15.02 7.04 -8.03
CA THR A 58 13.75 7.65 -7.61
C THR A 58 13.74 7.96 -6.11
N LYS A 59 14.32 7.10 -5.27
CA LYS A 59 14.49 7.39 -3.83
C LYS A 59 15.41 8.59 -3.56
N ASP A 60 16.55 8.65 -4.25
CA ASP A 60 17.47 9.79 -4.16
C ASP A 60 16.74 11.07 -4.60
N LYS A 61 15.92 10.98 -5.66
CA LYS A 61 15.13 12.10 -6.16
C LYS A 61 14.10 12.60 -5.16
N VAL A 62 13.39 11.69 -4.47
CA VAL A 62 12.49 12.06 -3.36
C VAL A 62 13.25 12.84 -2.30
N THR A 63 14.42 12.35 -1.90
CA THR A 63 15.26 12.99 -0.87
C THR A 63 15.75 14.37 -1.33
N GLU A 64 16.17 14.48 -2.59
CA GLU A 64 16.61 15.73 -3.22
C GLU A 64 15.48 16.76 -3.28
N GLU A 65 14.30 16.38 -3.78
CA GLU A 65 13.15 17.29 -3.89
C GLU A 65 12.60 17.68 -2.51
N GLU A 66 12.65 16.80 -1.52
CA GLU A 66 12.31 17.17 -0.13
C GLU A 66 13.29 18.21 0.43
N ALA A 67 14.59 17.98 0.27
CA ALA A 67 15.61 18.90 0.75
C ALA A 67 15.49 20.27 0.07
N LYS A 68 15.25 20.30 -1.24
CA LYS A 68 14.96 21.54 -1.99
C LYS A 68 13.73 22.25 -1.43
N LEU A 69 12.64 21.52 -1.23
CA LEU A 69 11.38 22.10 -0.77
C LEU A 69 11.49 22.63 0.68
N ARG A 70 12.29 21.99 1.53
CA ARG A 70 12.57 22.50 2.89
C ARG A 70 13.47 23.73 2.88
N ALA A 71 14.48 23.75 2.01
CA ALA A 71 15.40 24.88 1.92
C ALA A 71 14.78 26.10 1.22
N ASN A 72 13.94 25.87 0.22
CA ASN A 72 13.22 26.89 -0.53
C ASN A 72 11.80 26.41 -0.87
N PRO A 73 10.83 26.64 0.04
CA PRO A 73 9.42 26.28 -0.11
C PRO A 73 8.72 26.81 -1.38
N GLY A 74 9.24 27.89 -1.95
CA GLY A 74 8.64 28.61 -3.08
C GLY A 74 7.60 29.65 -2.62
N ASP A 75 7.50 30.73 -3.40
CA ASP A 75 6.70 31.92 -3.05
C ASP A 75 5.19 31.68 -3.00
N ASP A 76 4.71 30.58 -3.59
CA ASP A 76 3.30 30.20 -3.55
C ASP A 76 2.90 29.49 -2.25
N THR A 77 3.88 29.16 -1.39
CA THR A 77 3.65 28.57 -0.07
C THR A 77 3.84 29.60 1.05
N ASN A 78 3.07 29.49 2.14
CA ASN A 78 3.23 30.35 3.31
C ASN A 78 4.19 29.69 4.32
N GLY A 79 5.49 29.73 4.01
CA GLY A 79 6.52 29.07 4.82
C GLY A 79 6.65 27.58 4.50
N ASN A 80 7.02 26.76 5.49
CA ASN A 80 7.28 25.34 5.27
C ASN A 80 5.98 24.57 4.92
N PRO A 81 5.85 24.00 3.70
CA PRO A 81 4.62 23.35 3.26
C PRO A 81 4.31 22.06 4.04
N PHE A 82 5.33 21.45 4.65
CA PHE A 82 5.14 20.27 5.51
C PHE A 82 4.37 20.59 6.80
N ASP A 83 4.32 21.86 7.20
CA ASP A 83 3.64 22.31 8.41
C ASP A 83 2.24 22.89 8.11
N HIS A 84 2.11 23.61 6.98
CA HIS A 84 0.92 24.41 6.68
C HIS A 84 0.13 23.98 5.45
N SER A 85 0.69 23.12 4.60
CA SER A 85 0.09 22.76 3.30
C SER A 85 -0.28 21.28 3.18
N VAL A 86 -0.11 20.48 4.25
CA VAL A 86 -0.47 19.05 4.25
C VAL A 86 -1.94 18.87 3.86
N GLY A 87 -2.18 17.91 2.96
CA GLY A 87 -3.49 17.63 2.37
C GLY A 87 -3.80 18.47 1.12
N LEU A 88 -3.04 19.55 0.90
CA LEU A 88 -3.20 20.50 -0.20
C LEU A 88 -1.96 20.60 -1.11
N PHE A 89 -0.98 19.70 -0.99
CA PHE A 89 0.31 19.83 -1.69
C PHE A 89 0.12 20.15 -3.18
N TRP A 90 -0.71 19.40 -3.90
CA TRP A 90 -0.91 19.59 -5.33
C TRP A 90 -1.40 20.99 -5.75
N PHE A 91 -2.08 21.72 -4.86
CA PHE A 91 -2.50 23.09 -5.12
C PHE A 91 -1.28 23.98 -5.41
N PHE A 92 -0.23 23.84 -4.60
CA PHE A 92 1.01 24.60 -4.68
C PHE A 92 1.94 23.99 -5.74
N LYS A 93 2.31 24.80 -6.74
CA LYS A 93 3.20 24.39 -7.83
C LYS A 93 4.54 23.93 -7.29
N SER A 94 5.07 24.59 -6.26
CA SER A 94 6.39 24.30 -5.69
C SER A 94 6.49 22.91 -5.06
N THR A 95 5.38 22.31 -4.60
CA THR A 95 5.42 20.95 -4.00
C THR A 95 5.23 19.82 -5.02
N ARG A 96 4.78 20.11 -6.24
CA ARG A 96 4.46 19.09 -7.25
C ARG A 96 5.66 18.23 -7.65
N PRO A 97 6.90 18.77 -7.82
CA PRO A 97 8.07 17.94 -8.10
C PRO A 97 8.32 16.87 -7.02
N TYR A 98 8.15 17.22 -5.75
CA TYR A 98 8.28 16.27 -4.64
C TYR A 98 7.18 15.19 -4.69
N MET A 99 5.93 15.58 -4.94
CA MET A 99 4.81 14.65 -5.09
C MET A 99 5.03 13.67 -6.25
N GLN A 100 5.50 14.17 -7.40
CA GLN A 100 5.82 13.34 -8.57
C GLN A 100 6.97 12.37 -8.27
N ALA A 101 8.05 12.84 -7.62
CA ALA A 101 9.18 11.99 -7.26
C ALA A 101 8.74 10.80 -6.38
N ARG A 102 7.82 11.03 -5.43
CA ARG A 102 7.27 9.96 -4.59
C ARG A 102 6.40 8.98 -5.37
N HIS A 103 5.57 9.47 -6.29
CA HIS A 103 4.79 8.61 -7.17
C HIS A 103 5.67 7.72 -8.07
N ASP A 104 6.74 8.29 -8.62
CA ASP A 104 7.70 7.55 -9.43
C ASP A 104 8.46 6.51 -8.59
N TYR A 105 8.75 6.84 -7.33
CA TYR A 105 9.35 5.90 -6.38
C TYR A 105 8.44 4.70 -6.10
N ILE A 106 7.14 4.91 -5.86
CA ILE A 106 6.15 3.83 -5.71
C ILE A 106 6.16 2.93 -6.96
N SER A 107 6.11 3.54 -8.14
CA SER A 107 6.15 2.81 -9.42
C SER A 107 7.42 1.97 -9.56
N ALA A 108 8.57 2.51 -9.19
CA ALA A 108 9.84 1.79 -9.22
C ALA A 108 9.85 0.60 -8.23
N ILE A 109 9.35 0.80 -7.00
CA ILE A 109 9.29 -0.25 -5.98
C ILE A 109 8.39 -1.41 -6.41
N LEU A 110 7.22 -1.11 -7.01
CA LEU A 110 6.24 -2.12 -7.39
C LEU A 110 6.71 -3.05 -8.53
N ASN A 111 7.82 -2.73 -9.19
CA ASN A 111 8.51 -3.66 -10.08
C ASN A 111 9.17 -4.83 -9.34
N VAL A 112 9.34 -4.75 -8.01
CA VAL A 112 9.79 -5.85 -7.15
C VAL A 112 8.57 -6.58 -6.57
N ARG A 113 8.39 -7.85 -6.94
CA ARG A 113 7.21 -8.65 -6.58
C ARG A 113 7.39 -9.39 -5.25
N THR A 114 7.59 -8.63 -4.17
CA THR A 114 7.74 -9.17 -2.79
C THR A 114 6.77 -8.48 -1.85
N GLY A 115 6.50 -9.11 -0.70
CA GLY A 115 5.71 -8.53 0.38
C GLY A 115 6.27 -7.19 0.87
N GLU A 116 7.58 -7.13 1.10
CA GLU A 116 8.25 -5.91 1.58
C GLU A 116 8.15 -4.75 0.60
N ALA A 117 8.24 -5.02 -0.70
CA ALA A 117 8.05 -3.98 -1.72
C ALA A 117 6.63 -3.42 -1.67
N VAL A 118 5.62 -4.28 -1.50
CA VAL A 118 4.22 -3.84 -1.39
C VAL A 118 3.98 -3.05 -0.10
N GLU A 119 4.57 -3.44 1.02
CA GLU A 119 4.50 -2.68 2.28
C GLU A 119 5.07 -1.26 2.11
N ILE A 120 6.25 -1.14 1.50
CA ILE A 120 6.86 0.17 1.25
C ILE A 120 5.95 1.00 0.32
N ALA A 121 5.51 0.41 -0.79
CA ALA A 121 4.65 1.09 -1.75
C ALA A 121 3.31 1.55 -1.14
N LEU A 122 2.68 0.71 -0.31
CA LEU A 122 1.44 1.05 0.39
C LEU A 122 1.65 2.22 1.35
N LYS A 123 2.72 2.20 2.14
CA LYS A 123 3.07 3.31 3.03
C LYS A 123 3.25 4.61 2.25
N GLU A 124 4.04 4.57 1.18
CA GLU A 124 4.29 5.75 0.33
C GLU A 124 3.00 6.27 -0.32
N ALA A 125 2.11 5.36 -0.77
CA ALA A 125 0.83 5.70 -1.35
C ALA A 125 -0.11 6.40 -0.35
N LEU A 126 -0.26 5.84 0.86
CA LEU A 126 -1.09 6.44 1.92
C LEU A 126 -0.54 7.81 2.35
N ASP A 127 0.78 7.95 2.45
CA ASP A 127 1.39 9.23 2.76
C ASP A 127 1.20 10.26 1.62
N LEU A 128 1.21 9.85 0.34
CA LEU A 128 0.85 10.74 -0.76
C LEU A 128 -0.59 11.23 -0.68
N LEU A 129 -1.54 10.35 -0.33
CA LEU A 129 -2.94 10.72 -0.11
C LEU A 129 -3.09 11.66 1.10
N ARG A 130 -2.29 11.47 2.16
CA ARG A 130 -2.23 12.41 3.30
C ARG A 130 -1.75 13.80 2.86
N LEU A 131 -0.74 13.87 1.98
CA LEU A 131 -0.20 15.13 1.46
C LEU A 131 -1.14 15.80 0.45
N CYS A 132 -1.95 15.03 -0.27
CA CYS A 132 -2.92 15.51 -1.24
C CYS A 132 -4.20 14.67 -1.19
N ARG A 133 -5.18 15.13 -0.40
CA ARG A 133 -6.45 14.41 -0.22
C ARG A 133 -7.23 14.28 -1.53
N GLY A 134 -7.08 15.28 -2.42
CA GLY A 134 -7.70 15.30 -3.76
C GLY A 134 -7.10 14.31 -4.77
N ASP A 135 -6.01 13.63 -4.41
CA ASP A 135 -5.39 12.55 -5.20
C ASP A 135 -5.17 12.86 -6.69
N ASN A 136 -4.55 14.00 -6.99
CA ASN A 136 -4.32 14.43 -8.36
C ASN A 136 -3.37 13.52 -9.18
N LEU A 137 -2.66 12.61 -8.51
CA LEU A 137 -1.79 11.61 -9.13
C LEU A 137 -2.48 10.25 -9.30
N GLY A 138 -3.74 10.09 -8.86
CA GLY A 138 -4.52 8.87 -9.04
C GLY A 138 -4.05 7.68 -8.20
N VAL A 139 -3.33 7.92 -7.11
CA VAL A 139 -2.72 6.93 -6.22
C VAL A 139 -3.77 6.07 -5.52
N ARG A 140 -4.99 6.58 -5.28
CA ARG A 140 -6.04 5.82 -4.56
C ARG A 140 -6.45 4.55 -5.30
N SER A 141 -6.37 4.54 -6.63
CA SER A 141 -6.80 3.42 -7.49
C SER A 141 -6.05 2.12 -7.18
N GLN A 142 -4.78 2.21 -6.78
CA GLN A 142 -3.93 1.05 -6.49
C GLN A 142 -3.99 0.60 -5.02
N VAL A 143 -4.39 1.46 -4.08
CA VAL A 143 -4.32 1.18 -2.63
C VAL A 143 -5.09 -0.08 -2.23
N PRO A 144 -6.34 -0.33 -2.67
CA PRO A 144 -7.04 -1.57 -2.34
C PRO A 144 -6.29 -2.82 -2.79
N ALA A 145 -5.72 -2.80 -4.01
CA ALA A 145 -4.95 -3.92 -4.52
C ALA A 145 -3.66 -4.16 -3.71
N LEU A 146 -3.02 -3.10 -3.21
CA LEU A 146 -1.86 -3.22 -2.32
C LEU A 146 -2.25 -3.89 -1.00
N TYR A 147 -3.32 -3.46 -0.34
CA TYR A 147 -3.83 -4.12 0.86
C TYR A 147 -4.14 -5.60 0.63
N LEU A 148 -4.88 -5.93 -0.44
CA LEU A 148 -5.23 -7.32 -0.77
C LEU A 148 -4.02 -8.22 -1.05
N ARG A 149 -2.95 -7.65 -1.60
CA ARG A 149 -1.68 -8.35 -1.83
C ARG A 149 -0.97 -8.68 -0.52
N LEU A 150 -1.14 -7.85 0.50
CA LEU A 150 -0.63 -8.06 1.86
C LEU A 150 -1.58 -8.90 2.72
N GLY A 151 -2.70 -9.40 2.17
CA GLY A 151 -3.72 -10.15 2.92
C GLY A 151 -4.50 -9.29 3.93
N ARG A 152 -4.46 -7.97 3.79
CA ARG A 152 -5.07 -6.96 4.68
C ARG A 152 -6.46 -6.59 4.17
N ASP A 153 -7.34 -7.58 4.15
CA ASP A 153 -8.63 -7.51 3.46
C ASP A 153 -9.59 -6.55 4.16
N GLN A 154 -9.54 -6.48 5.50
CA GLN A 154 -10.35 -5.55 6.28
C GLN A 154 -9.96 -4.09 5.99
N GLU A 155 -8.67 -3.75 5.98
CA GLU A 155 -8.25 -2.38 5.68
C GLU A 155 -8.51 -2.00 4.22
N ALA A 156 -8.43 -2.97 3.30
CA ALA A 156 -8.87 -2.76 1.92
C ALA A 156 -10.36 -2.38 1.86
N TYR A 157 -11.19 -3.09 2.63
CA TYR A 157 -12.63 -2.84 2.71
C TYR A 157 -12.92 -1.46 3.30
N ASP A 158 -12.35 -1.13 4.45
CA ASP A 158 -12.55 0.16 5.14
C ASP A 158 -12.17 1.33 4.23
N PHE A 159 -11.06 1.20 3.49
CA PHE A 159 -10.62 2.20 2.52
C PHE A 159 -11.61 2.37 1.35
N ILE A 160 -12.09 1.26 0.77
CA ILE A 160 -13.10 1.30 -0.29
C ILE A 160 -14.39 1.95 0.22
N LYS A 161 -14.85 1.54 1.41
CA LYS A 161 -16.07 2.07 2.04
C LYS A 161 -15.96 3.56 2.29
N TRP A 162 -14.81 4.05 2.79
CA TRP A 162 -14.62 5.49 3.03
C TRP A 162 -14.86 6.32 1.76
N TYR A 163 -14.30 5.92 0.62
CA TYR A 163 -14.52 6.61 -0.64
C TYR A 163 -15.92 6.42 -1.22
N ALA A 164 -16.58 5.29 -0.94
CA ALA A 164 -17.95 5.07 -1.37
C ALA A 164 -18.93 6.00 -0.63
N VAL A 165 -18.78 6.10 0.70
CA VAL A 165 -19.79 6.69 1.59
C VAL A 165 -19.48 8.12 2.02
N LYS A 166 -18.20 8.46 2.25
CA LYS A 166 -17.76 9.78 2.73
C LYS A 166 -17.14 10.62 1.62
N GLY A 167 -16.37 10.01 0.72
CA GLY A 167 -15.63 10.67 -0.36
C GLY A 167 -16.46 11.00 -1.61
N ASP A 168 -17.72 11.41 -1.43
CA ASP A 168 -18.65 11.70 -2.53
C ASP A 168 -18.43 13.10 -3.15
N SER A 169 -19.37 13.55 -3.99
CA SER A 169 -19.31 14.86 -4.66
C SER A 169 -19.37 16.07 -3.74
N LYS A 170 -19.87 15.87 -2.53
CA LYS A 170 -20.09 16.92 -1.54
C LYS A 170 -18.94 17.01 -0.54
N TYR A 171 -18.03 16.04 -0.54
CA TYR A 171 -16.85 16.08 0.31
C TYR A 171 -15.92 17.23 -0.09
N ASP A 172 -15.65 18.14 0.86
CA ASP A 172 -14.68 19.19 0.66
C ASP A 172 -13.25 18.65 0.82
N TRP A 173 -12.63 18.29 -0.30
CA TRP A 173 -11.25 17.81 -0.37
C TRP A 173 -10.22 18.81 0.19
N ARG A 174 -10.59 20.08 0.37
CA ARG A 174 -9.74 21.12 0.96
C ARG A 174 -10.00 21.36 2.45
N GLY A 175 -11.07 20.79 3.00
CA GLY A 175 -11.42 20.88 4.41
C GLY A 175 -10.51 20.02 5.28
N MET A 176 -9.39 20.59 5.76
CA MET A 176 -8.39 19.82 6.54
C MET A 176 -8.89 19.36 7.91
N SER A 177 -9.93 20.00 8.45
CA SER A 177 -10.63 19.58 9.67
C SER A 177 -11.57 18.39 9.47
N LEU A 178 -11.92 18.05 8.23
CA LEU A 178 -12.78 16.91 7.95
C LEU A 178 -12.02 15.59 8.16
N PRO A 179 -12.69 14.55 8.68
CA PRO A 179 -12.10 13.22 8.79
C PRO A 179 -11.73 12.67 7.42
N PHE A 180 -10.56 12.03 7.32
CA PHE A 180 -10.02 11.50 6.07
C PHE A 180 -9.43 10.11 6.29
N LEU A 181 -9.94 9.11 5.56
CA LEU A 181 -9.57 7.70 5.69
C LEU A 181 -9.62 7.19 7.14
N ASP A 182 -10.68 7.55 7.85
CA ASP A 182 -10.87 7.36 9.29
C ASP A 182 -11.79 6.18 9.66
N LEU A 183 -12.20 5.36 8.68
CA LEU A 183 -12.96 4.14 8.95
C LEU A 183 -12.04 3.01 9.37
N GLN A 184 -12.49 2.18 10.31
CA GLN A 184 -11.74 1.03 10.81
C GLN A 184 -12.70 -0.06 11.31
N GLY A 185 -12.50 -1.30 10.84
CA GLY A 185 -13.27 -2.46 11.31
C GLY A 185 -14.73 -2.43 10.90
N GLU A 186 -15.03 -1.87 9.72
CA GLU A 186 -16.37 -1.78 9.19
C GLU A 186 -16.91 -3.16 8.80
N ASP A 187 -18.23 -3.33 8.79
CA ASP A 187 -18.87 -4.61 8.49
C ASP A 187 -18.67 -5.02 7.02
N ALA A 188 -17.69 -5.88 6.76
CA ALA A 188 -17.40 -6.37 5.42
C ALA A 188 -18.47 -7.34 4.87
N PHE A 189 -19.51 -7.72 5.62
CA PHE A 189 -20.67 -8.47 5.13
C PHE A 189 -21.82 -7.59 4.69
N GLU A 190 -21.82 -6.31 5.06
CA GLU A 190 -22.86 -5.39 4.65
C GLU A 190 -22.87 -5.25 3.11
N ALA A 191 -24.04 -4.92 2.59
CA ALA A 191 -24.14 -4.60 1.18
C ALA A 191 -23.61 -3.17 1.00
N VAL A 192 -22.48 -3.03 0.29
CA VAL A 192 -22.01 -1.72 -0.16
C VAL A 192 -22.89 -1.30 -1.34
N ILE A 193 -24.12 -0.89 -1.04
CA ILE A 193 -25.12 -0.45 -2.01
C ILE A 193 -25.03 1.07 -2.06
N GLU A 194 -24.01 1.57 -2.74
CA GLU A 194 -23.88 3.01 -2.94
C GLU A 194 -23.53 3.32 -4.37
N LYS A 195 -24.16 4.37 -4.89
CA LYS A 195 -23.91 4.97 -6.20
C LYS A 195 -22.60 5.73 -6.06
N PRO A 196 -21.43 5.13 -6.35
CA PRO A 196 -20.19 5.81 -6.10
C PRO A 196 -20.14 7.02 -7.03
N TYR A 197 -19.94 8.21 -6.47
CA TYR A 197 -19.77 9.41 -7.28
C TYR A 197 -18.53 9.28 -8.21
N TYR A 198 -17.55 8.47 -7.78
CA TYR A 198 -16.36 8.12 -8.55
C TYR A 198 -16.39 6.66 -9.01
N TYR A 199 -16.53 6.46 -10.33
CA TYR A 199 -16.54 5.15 -10.98
C TYR A 199 -15.10 4.59 -11.11
N ASP A 200 -14.47 4.18 -10.01
CA ASP A 200 -13.17 3.48 -10.07
C ASP A 200 -13.38 1.97 -10.19
N ILE A 201 -13.07 1.42 -11.36
CA ILE A 201 -13.16 -0.02 -11.63
C ILE A 201 -12.25 -0.83 -10.69
N SER A 202 -11.12 -0.26 -10.28
CA SER A 202 -10.15 -0.92 -9.40
C SER A 202 -10.75 -1.20 -8.03
N PHE A 203 -11.58 -0.27 -7.52
CA PHE A 203 -12.29 -0.42 -6.25
C PHE A 203 -13.32 -1.53 -6.32
N LYS A 204 -14.09 -1.60 -7.41
CA LYS A 204 -15.08 -2.68 -7.61
C LYS A 204 -14.43 -4.05 -7.74
N MET A 205 -13.32 -4.13 -8.47
CA MET A 205 -12.56 -5.37 -8.59
C MET A 205 -12.02 -5.83 -7.24
N ALA A 206 -11.45 -4.91 -6.47
CA ALA A 206 -10.97 -5.20 -5.11
C ALA A 206 -12.13 -5.63 -4.19
N LEU A 207 -13.25 -4.90 -4.18
CA LEU A 207 -14.43 -5.24 -3.39
C LEU A 207 -14.98 -6.61 -3.77
N MET A 208 -15.10 -6.91 -5.06
CA MET A 208 -15.55 -8.22 -5.54
C MET A 208 -14.61 -9.33 -5.06
N LEU A 209 -13.29 -9.13 -5.11
CA LEU A 209 -12.32 -10.09 -4.58
C LEU A 209 -12.48 -10.30 -3.07
N ILE A 210 -12.72 -9.23 -2.30
CA ILE A 210 -13.01 -9.33 -0.85
C ILE A 210 -14.26 -10.18 -0.63
N LYS A 211 -15.36 -9.88 -1.33
CA LYS A 211 -16.63 -10.61 -1.17
C LYS A 211 -16.49 -12.09 -1.57
N ILE A 212 -15.73 -12.39 -2.62
CA ILE A 212 -15.42 -13.78 -3.03
C ILE A 212 -14.63 -14.50 -1.93
N ARG A 213 -13.61 -13.86 -1.35
CA ARG A 213 -12.82 -14.45 -0.26
C ARG A 213 -13.68 -14.73 0.97
N LEU A 214 -14.47 -13.75 1.42
CA LEU A 214 -15.41 -13.92 2.53
C LEU A 214 -16.40 -15.06 2.28
N MET A 215 -16.94 -15.16 1.07
CA MET A 215 -17.82 -16.27 0.69
C MET A 215 -17.11 -17.62 0.79
N LYS A 216 -15.86 -17.72 0.33
CA LYS A 216 -15.06 -18.95 0.41
C LYS A 216 -14.71 -19.32 1.85
N ASP A 217 -14.45 -18.35 2.71
CA ASP A 217 -14.18 -18.56 4.13
C ASP A 217 -15.44 -19.06 4.84
N LEU A 218 -16.61 -18.47 4.54
CA LEU A 218 -17.90 -18.94 5.05
C LEU A 218 -18.25 -20.37 4.58
N GLU A 219 -18.08 -20.67 3.28
CA GLU A 219 -18.28 -22.02 2.74
C GLU A 219 -17.37 -23.04 3.43
N SER A 220 -16.12 -22.68 3.68
CA SER A 220 -15.15 -23.53 4.37
C SER A 220 -15.54 -23.78 5.83
N LEU A 221 -15.96 -22.74 6.55
CA LEU A 221 -16.44 -22.84 7.92
C LEU A 221 -17.72 -23.69 8.01
N GLN A 222 -18.66 -23.52 7.09
CA GLN A 222 -19.86 -24.35 7.00
C GLN A 222 -19.51 -25.83 6.78
N GLY A 223 -18.59 -26.11 5.84
CA GLY A 223 -18.12 -27.47 5.59
C GLY A 223 -17.41 -28.09 6.80
N PHE A 224 -16.65 -27.30 7.55
CA PHE A 224 -16.04 -27.73 8.81
C PHE A 224 -17.10 -28.10 9.86
N LEU A 225 -18.09 -27.23 10.08
CA LEU A 225 -19.15 -27.46 11.06
C LEU A 225 -20.04 -28.66 10.69
N GLN A 226 -20.27 -28.92 9.41
CA GLN A 226 -20.98 -30.13 8.97
C GLN A 226 -20.21 -31.42 9.32
N LYS A 227 -18.88 -31.40 9.21
CA LYS A 227 -18.02 -32.55 9.55
C LYS A 227 -17.81 -32.69 11.06
N LYS A 228 -17.84 -31.58 11.80
CA LYS A 228 -17.67 -31.52 13.25
C LYS A 228 -18.80 -30.72 13.92
N PRO A 229 -20.03 -31.26 14.00
CA PRO A 229 -21.18 -30.52 14.52
C PRO A 229 -21.04 -30.11 16.00
N ASN A 230 -20.24 -30.86 16.77
CA ASN A 230 -19.96 -30.59 18.18
C ASN A 230 -18.64 -29.85 18.41
N ALA A 231 -18.03 -29.26 17.37
CA ALA A 231 -16.80 -28.48 17.52
C ALA A 231 -17.00 -27.38 18.57
N THR A 232 -16.08 -27.32 19.53
CA THR A 232 -16.01 -26.28 20.57
C THR A 232 -15.75 -24.90 19.94
N GLY A 233 -15.94 -23.83 20.72
CA GLY A 233 -15.63 -22.47 20.25
C GLY A 233 -14.18 -22.32 19.80
N GLU A 234 -13.24 -22.86 20.58
CA GLU A 234 -11.80 -22.83 20.27
C GLU A 234 -11.49 -23.57 18.96
N GLU A 235 -12.04 -24.76 18.75
CA GLU A 235 -11.85 -25.51 17.49
C GLU A 235 -12.38 -24.77 16.26
N ARG A 236 -13.36 -23.88 16.43
CA ARG A 236 -13.89 -23.04 15.35
C ARG A 236 -12.98 -21.85 15.08
N TYR A 237 -12.40 -21.24 16.12
CA TYR A 237 -11.47 -20.12 15.98
C TYR A 237 -10.14 -20.55 15.36
N ASP A 238 -9.61 -21.70 15.75
CA ASP A 238 -8.33 -22.22 15.22
C ASP A 238 -8.40 -22.69 13.75
N TYR A 239 -9.61 -22.86 13.21
CA TYR A 239 -9.83 -23.27 11.82
C TYR A 239 -9.71 -22.11 10.81
N VAL A 240 -9.97 -20.87 11.26
CA VAL A 240 -10.11 -19.68 10.41
C VAL A 240 -8.78 -18.95 10.24
#